data_AF-A0A522X084-F1
#
_entry.id   AF-A0A522X084-F1
#
_cell.length_a   1.000
_cell.length_b   1.000
_cell.length_c   1.000
_cell.angle_alpha   90.00
_cell.angle_beta   90.00
_cell.angle_gamma   90.00
#
_symmetry.space_group_name_H-M   'P 1'
#
loop_
_entity.id
_entity.type
_entity.pdbx_description
1 polymer ?
#
loop_
_entity_poly.entity_id
_entity_poly.type
_entity_poly.pdbx_seq_one_letter_code
_entity_poly.pdbx_strand_id
1 'polypeptide(L)'
;LDLHGHSQDLAHGELIAFIQRAWIAGRRCVLVVTGKGVKGDGILKNQVPRWLNQSPLRERILGFSYARPQHGGTGALYVLVRRQRG
;
A
#
# COMPACT_ATOMS: atom_id res chain seq x y z
N LEU A 1 0.36 6.61 3.61
CA LEU A 1 0.21 5.68 4.74
C LEU A 1 1.59 5.16 5.08
N ASP A 2 2.02 5.33 6.32
CA ASP A 2 3.25 4.72 6.81
C ASP A 2 2.89 3.53 7.67
N LEU A 3 3.42 2.36 7.32
CA LEU A 3 3.25 1.09 8.01
C LEU A 3 4.56 0.61 8.64
N HIS A 4 5.65 1.38 8.52
CA HIS A 4 6.93 0.99 9.06
C HIS A 4 6.82 0.75 10.57
N GLY A 5 7.32 -0.41 11.03
CA GLY A 5 7.33 -0.79 12.44
C GLY A 5 6.02 -1.40 12.94
N HIS A 6 4.97 -1.46 12.11
CA HIS A 6 3.72 -2.10 12.50
C HIS A 6 3.83 -3.63 12.44
N SER A 7 3.02 -4.32 13.24
CA SER A 7 2.79 -5.76 13.08
C SER A 7 1.99 -6.04 11.80
N GLN A 8 2.01 -7.28 11.31
CA GLN A 8 1.29 -7.66 10.10
C GLN A 8 -0.22 -7.41 10.23
N ASP A 9 -0.83 -7.82 11.34
CA ASP A 9 -2.28 -7.70 11.53
C ASP A 9 -2.72 -6.23 11.59
N LEU A 10 -1.97 -5.40 12.33
CA LEU A 10 -2.23 -3.96 12.42
C LEU A 10 -2.07 -3.30 11.03
N ALA A 11 -0.96 -3.59 10.34
CA ALA A 11 -0.67 -3.00 9.04
C ALA A 11 -1.70 -3.40 7.97
N HIS A 12 -2.19 -4.65 7.98
CA HIS A 12 -3.17 -5.11 7.02
C HIS A 12 -4.52 -4.40 7.21
N GLY A 13 -4.99 -4.27 8.45
CA GLY A 13 -6.22 -3.53 8.78
C GLY A 13 -6.12 -2.06 8.37
N GLU A 14 -5.01 -1.40 8.68
CA GLU A 14 -4.79 0.00 8.30
C GLU A 14 -4.69 0.21 6.79
N LEU A 15 -4.06 -0.72 6.07
CA LEU A 15 -3.98 -0.67 4.61
C LEU A 15 -5.38 -0.75 3.98
N ILE A 16 -6.22 -1.68 4.43
CA ILE A 16 -7.61 -1.81 3.96
C ILE A 16 -8.37 -0.51 4.20
N ALA A 17 -8.32 0.01 5.43
CA ALA A 17 -9.02 1.23 5.80
C ALA A 17 -8.52 2.44 5.01
N PHE A 18 -7.21 2.57 4.81
CA PHE A 18 -6.61 3.66 4.06
C PHE A 18 -6.98 3.64 2.58
N ILE A 19 -6.91 2.49 1.91
CA ILE A 19 -7.29 2.37 0.50
C ILE A 19 -8.79 2.62 0.32
N GLN A 20 -9.63 2.15 1.24
CA GLN A 20 -11.06 2.45 1.22
C GLN A 20 -11.32 3.97 1.33
N ARG A 21 -10.68 4.65 2.30
CA ARG A 21 -10.81 6.11 2.43
C ARG A 21 -10.29 6.85 1.20
N ALA A 22 -9.17 6.42 0.63
CA ALA A 22 -8.61 7.01 -0.58
C ALA A 22 -9.54 6.85 -1.78
N TRP A 23 -10.18 5.68 -1.91
CA TRP A 23 -11.14 5.38 -2.97
C TRP A 23 -12.39 6.26 -2.87
N ILE A 24 -13.01 6.33 -1.69
CA ILE A 24 -14.18 7.20 -1.42
C ILE A 24 -13.82 8.67 -1.66
N ALA A 25 -12.64 9.11 -1.22
CA ALA A 25 -12.18 10.48 -1.42
C ALA A 25 -11.75 10.81 -2.86
N GLY A 26 -11.88 9.87 -3.81
CA GLY A 26 -11.51 10.08 -5.21
C GLY A 26 -10.01 10.29 -5.45
N ARG A 27 -9.14 9.94 -4.48
CA ARG A 27 -7.68 10.00 -4.66
C ARG A 27 -7.31 9.05 -5.79
N ARG A 28 -6.38 9.45 -6.67
CA ARG A 28 -5.99 8.63 -7.83
C ARG A 28 -4.65 7.92 -7.66
N CYS A 29 -3.78 8.46 -6.83
CA CYS A 29 -2.50 7.86 -6.47
C CYS A 29 -2.24 8.13 -4.99
N VAL A 30 -1.78 7.10 -4.27
CA VAL A 30 -1.37 7.21 -2.87
C VAL A 30 -0.03 6.52 -2.66
N LEU A 31 0.70 6.94 -1.65
CA LEU A 31 1.96 6.32 -1.24
C LEU A 31 1.73 5.47 0.00
N VAL A 32 2.21 4.23 -0.04
CA VAL A 32 2.24 3.30 1.10
C VAL A 32 3.70 2.99 1.41
N VAL A 33 4.16 3.36 2.60
CA VAL A 33 5.52 3.12 3.09
C VAL A 33 5.49 1.88 3.98
N THR A 34 6.33 0.90 3.68
CA THR A 34 6.43 -0.36 4.44
C THR A 34 7.74 -0.47 5.20
N GLY A 35 8.71 0.41 4.87
CA GLY A 35 10.09 0.26 5.27
C GLY A 35 10.81 -0.79 4.42
N LYS A 36 12.15 -0.82 4.52
CA LYS A 36 12.97 -1.78 3.78
C LYS A 36 13.18 -3.09 4.56
N GLY A 37 12.97 -3.08 5.87
CA GLY A 37 13.37 -4.17 6.77
C GLY A 37 14.89 -4.23 6.98
N VAL A 38 15.31 -5.08 7.92
CA VAL A 38 16.74 -5.33 8.18
C VAL A 38 17.35 -6.02 6.96
N LYS A 39 18.48 -5.50 6.45
CA LYS A 39 19.15 -6.00 5.23
C LYS A 39 18.24 -6.08 3.98
N GLY A 40 17.14 -5.31 3.96
CA GLY A 40 16.23 -5.28 2.82
C GLY A 40 15.16 -6.38 2.82
N ASP A 41 15.05 -7.20 3.86
CA ASP A 41 14.02 -8.23 4.02
C ASP A 41 13.00 -7.83 5.08
N GLY A 42 12.07 -6.96 4.67
CA GLY A 42 10.97 -6.51 5.52
C GLY A 42 9.73 -7.37 5.31
N ILE A 43 9.16 -7.91 6.39
CA ILE A 43 7.91 -8.67 6.33
C ILE A 43 6.82 -7.86 5.60
N LEU A 44 6.60 -6.60 5.98
CA LEU A 44 5.59 -5.75 5.32
C LEU A 44 5.96 -5.39 3.88
N LYS A 45 7.25 -5.24 3.57
CA LYS A 45 7.73 -5.04 2.18
C LYS A 45 7.30 -6.20 1.29
N ASN A 46 7.28 -7.43 1.81
CA ASN A 46 6.90 -8.64 1.08
C ASN A 46 5.37 -8.87 1.10
N GLN A 47 4.69 -8.57 2.21
CA GLN A 47 3.27 -8.84 2.38
C GLN A 47 2.35 -7.81 1.72
N VAL A 48 2.69 -6.52 1.75
CA VAL A 48 1.81 -5.47 1.20
C VAL A 48 1.54 -5.66 -0.31
N PRO A 49 2.53 -5.97 -1.17
CA PRO A 49 2.24 -6.33 -2.56
C PRO A 49 1.29 -7.52 -2.73
N ARG A 50 1.33 -8.50 -1.82
CA ARG A 50 0.43 -9.66 -1.84
C ARG A 50 -0.99 -9.26 -1.47
N TRP A 51 -1.16 -8.53 -0.36
CA TRP A 51 -2.47 -8.03 0.07
C TRP A 51 -3.12 -7.11 -0.96
N LEU A 52 -2.35 -6.24 -1.63
CA LEU A 52 -2.86 -5.38 -2.72
C LEU A 52 -3.42 -6.19 -3.91
N ASN A 53 -2.99 -7.44 -4.08
CA ASN A 53 -3.51 -8.36 -5.10
C ASN A 53 -4.68 -9.23 -4.62
N GLN A 54 -5.13 -9.07 -3.37
CA GLN A 54 -6.21 -9.85 -2.77
C GLN A 54 -7.45 -8.97 -2.51
N SER A 55 -8.63 -9.59 -2.42
CA SER A 55 -9.83 -8.89 -1.95
C SER A 55 -9.66 -8.49 -0.48
N PRO A 56 -10.15 -7.32 -0.04
CA PRO A 56 -10.94 -6.34 -0.80
C PRO A 56 -10.11 -5.28 -1.54
N LEU A 57 -8.78 -5.27 -1.37
CA LEU A 57 -7.91 -4.23 -1.92
C LEU A 57 -7.85 -4.25 -3.44
N ARG A 58 -7.77 -5.44 -4.03
CA ARG A 58 -7.62 -5.64 -5.48
C ARG A 58 -8.73 -4.99 -6.28
N GLU A 59 -9.94 -4.94 -5.73
CA GLU A 59 -11.14 -4.35 -6.34
C GLU A 59 -11.07 -2.82 -6.37
N ARG A 60 -10.30 -2.20 -5.46
CA ARG A 60 -10.22 -0.74 -5.30
C ARG A 60 -9.01 -0.11 -5.99
N ILE A 61 -8.06 -0.90 -6.47
CA ILE A 61 -6.83 -0.41 -7.10
C ILE A 61 -6.71 -0.81 -8.58
N LEU A 62 -6.12 0.07 -9.39
CA LEU A 62 -5.74 -0.23 -10.77
C LEU A 62 -4.45 -1.05 -10.82
N GLY A 63 -3.49 -0.72 -9.96
CA GLY A 63 -2.19 -1.37 -9.87
C GLY A 63 -1.27 -0.65 -8.89
N PHE A 64 -0.03 -1.12 -8.77
CA PHE A 64 0.98 -0.51 -7.93
C PHE A 64 2.39 -0.72 -8.49
N SER A 65 3.34 0.09 -8.03
CA SER A 65 4.76 -0.04 -8.35
C SER A 65 5.61 0.45 -7.18
N TYR A 66 6.86 -0.02 -7.09
CA TYR A 66 7.80 0.54 -6.12
C TYR A 66 8.03 2.03 -6.36
N ALA A 67 8.17 2.77 -5.27
CA ALA A 67 8.40 4.20 -5.33
C ALA A 67 9.80 4.52 -5.88
N ARG A 68 9.99 5.76 -6.33
CA ARG A 68 11.33 6.27 -6.67
C ARG A 68 12.20 6.37 -5.40
N PRO A 69 13.54 6.34 -5.50
CA PRO A 69 14.43 6.43 -4.34
C PRO A 69 14.11 7.60 -3.40
N GLN A 70 13.84 8.78 -3.96
CA GLN A 70 13.45 10.00 -3.23
C GLN A 70 12.15 9.88 -2.41
N HIS A 71 11.28 8.92 -2.73
CA HIS A 71 10.02 8.68 -2.02
C HIS A 71 10.02 7.31 -1.29
N GLY A 72 11.20 6.74 -1.02
CA GLY A 72 11.37 5.51 -0.23
C GLY A 72 11.85 4.28 -1.01
N GLY A 73 11.92 4.34 -2.34
CA GLY A 73 12.45 3.25 -3.16
C GLY A 73 11.66 1.94 -2.96
N THR A 74 12.38 0.84 -2.80
CA THR A 74 11.80 -0.49 -2.54
C THR A 74 11.09 -0.63 -1.18
N GLY A 75 11.18 0.38 -0.31
CA GLY A 75 10.47 0.42 0.98
C GLY A 75 9.15 1.17 0.92
N ALA A 76 8.71 1.59 -0.27
CA ALA A 76 7.42 2.24 -0.48
C ALA A 76 6.82 1.87 -1.84
N LEU A 77 5.50 2.02 -1.95
CA LEU A 77 4.72 1.69 -3.14
C LEU A 77 3.83 2.88 -3.52
N TYR A 78 3.86 3.25 -4.79
CA TYR A 78 2.75 4.00 -5.38
C TYR A 78 1.61 3.03 -5.65
N VAL A 79 0.43 3.37 -5.17
CA VAL A 79 -0.80 2.60 -5.42
C VAL A 79 -1.76 3.48 -6.22
N LEU A 80 -2.10 3.02 -7.42
CA LEU A 80 -3.08 3.68 -8.28
C LEU A 80 -4.47 3.20 -7.90
N VAL A 81 -5.34 4.13 -7.52
CA VAL A 81 -6.67 3.84 -7.00
C VAL A 81 -7.71 3.96 -8.12
N ARG A 82 -8.64 3.00 -8.19
CA ARG A 82 -9.74 3.01 -9.16
C ARG A 82 -10.65 4.22 -8.90
N ARG A 83 -11.31 4.69 -9.96
CA ARG A 83 -12.39 5.67 -9.79
C ARG A 83 -13.64 4.94 -9.30
N GLN A 84 -14.32 5.48 -8.29
CA GLN A 84 -15.68 5.06 -7.97
C GLN A 84 -16.58 5.48 -9.14
N ARG A 85 -17.13 4.51 -9.86
CA ARG A 85 -18.19 4.76 -10.84
C ARG A 85 -19.48 4.80 -10.03
N GLY A 86 -20.23 5.89 -10.17
CA GLY A 86 -21.58 6.01 -9.62
C GLY A 86 -22.54 5.07 -10.33
#